data_AF-A0A650CG93-F1
#
_entry.id   AF-A0A650CG93-F1
#
_cell.length_a   1.000
_cell.length_b   1.000
_cell.length_c   1.000
_cell.angle_alpha   90.00
_cell.angle_beta   90.00
_cell.angle_gamma   90.00
#
_symmetry.space_group_name_H-M   'P 1'
#
loop_
_entity.id
_entity.type
_entity.pdbx_description
1 polymer ?
#
loop_
_entity_poly.entity_id
_entity_poly.type
_entity_poly.pdbx_seq_one_letter_code
_entity_poly.pdbx_strand_id
1 'polypeptide(L)'
;MQILKTSADVYLEEADELLFKGDVVQACEKYYKAAEEAIKILSSIILEKNIIDEVLNKNWNTEIINKAVFELSLILGKWIVESWGSAVALVTVSLDPQQVKKYRENIVKLVQVANERFNRKIIERG
;
A
#
# COMPACT_ATOMS: atom_id res chain seq x y z
N MET A 1 13.25 -20.75 2.91
CA MET A 1 13.53 -19.31 3.04
C MET A 1 12.29 -18.65 3.62
N GLN A 2 12.38 -18.02 4.79
CA GLN A 2 11.21 -17.46 5.47
C GLN A 2 10.97 -16.05 4.92
N ILE A 3 9.99 -15.90 4.01
CA ILE A 3 9.52 -14.59 3.56
C ILE A 3 8.76 -13.98 4.72
N LEU A 4 9.20 -12.81 5.18
CA LEU A 4 8.51 -12.11 6.27
C LEU A 4 7.27 -11.42 5.71
N LYS A 5 6.12 -11.73 6.31
CA LYS A 5 4.87 -11.01 6.06
C LYS A 5 4.97 -9.59 6.63
N THR A 6 4.56 -8.61 5.84
CA THR A 6 4.49 -7.22 6.29
C THR A 6 3.10 -6.88 6.83
N SER A 7 2.93 -5.71 7.45
CA SER A 7 1.61 -5.21 7.83
C SER A 7 0.68 -5.06 6.61
N ALA A 8 1.24 -4.74 5.44
CA ALA A 8 0.50 -4.64 4.20
C ALA A 8 -0.08 -5.99 3.74
N ASP A 9 0.65 -7.10 3.94
CA ASP A 9 0.13 -8.46 3.68
C ASP A 9 -1.07 -8.79 4.56
N VAL A 10 -0.95 -8.51 5.86
CA VAL A 10 -2.01 -8.82 6.83
C VAL A 10 -3.30 -8.11 6.46
N TYR A 11 -3.22 -6.81 6.15
CA TYR A 11 -4.41 -6.06 5.73
C TYR A 11 -4.98 -6.54 4.39
N LEU A 12 -4.13 -6.95 3.44
CA LEU A 12 -4.59 -7.48 2.16
C LEU A 12 -5.35 -8.80 2.34
N GLU A 13 -4.83 -9.72 3.15
CA GLU A 13 -5.48 -10.99 3.46
C GLU A 13 -6.80 -10.78 4.20
N GLU A 14 -6.84 -9.87 5.19
CA GLU A 14 -8.09 -9.50 5.87
C GLU A 14 -9.13 -8.92 4.90
N ALA A 15 -8.70 -8.06 3.96
CA ALA A 15 -9.58 -7.48 2.96
C ALA A 15 -10.17 -8.54 2.01
N ASP A 16 -9.37 -9.53 1.63
CA ASP A 16 -9.81 -10.66 0.80
C ASP A 16 -10.86 -11.50 1.50
N GLU A 17 -10.64 -11.81 2.78
CA GLU A 17 -11.60 -12.57 3.57
C GLU A 17 -12.94 -11.83 3.72
N LEU A 18 -12.90 -10.52 3.98
CA LEU A 18 -14.10 -9.69 4.10
C LEU A 18 -14.86 -9.63 2.78
N LEU A 19 -14.15 -9.43 1.66
CA LEU A 19 -14.75 -9.41 0.34
C LEU A 19 -15.39 -10.75 -0.01
N PHE A 20 -14.75 -11.86 0.34
CA PHE A 20 -15.28 -13.21 0.17
C PHE A 20 -16.56 -13.44 0.98
N LYS A 21 -16.62 -12.92 2.21
CA LYS A 21 -17.80 -12.97 3.09
C LYS A 21 -18.93 -12.01 2.66
N GLY A 22 -18.71 -11.18 1.63
CA GLY A 22 -19.67 -10.20 1.13
C GLY A 22 -19.69 -8.88 1.90
N ASP A 23 -18.75 -8.67 2.84
CA ASP A 23 -18.59 -7.40 3.55
C ASP A 23 -17.73 -6.43 2.75
N VAL A 24 -18.34 -5.88 1.70
CA VAL A 24 -17.65 -5.05 0.71
C VAL A 24 -17.10 -3.77 1.33
N VAL A 25 -17.85 -3.13 2.24
CA VAL A 25 -17.46 -1.86 2.85
C VAL A 25 -16.23 -2.04 3.72
N GLN A 26 -16.22 -3.04 4.61
CA GLN A 26 -15.04 -3.31 5.43
C GLN A 26 -13.86 -3.80 4.59
N ALA A 27 -14.10 -4.57 3.53
CA ALA A 27 -13.04 -4.98 2.62
C ALA A 27 -12.34 -3.77 1.97
N CYS A 28 -13.10 -2.78 1.50
CA CYS A 28 -12.56 -1.53 0.93
C CYS A 28 -11.66 -0.78 1.92
N GLU A 29 -12.09 -0.65 3.18
CA GLU A 29 -11.26 -0.01 4.22
C GLU A 29 -9.95 -0.75 4.47
N LYS A 30 -9.97 -2.10 4.42
CA LYS A 30 -8.78 -2.92 4.60
C LYS A 30 -7.85 -2.88 3.40
N TYR A 31 -8.36 -2.84 2.18
CA TYR A 31 -7.54 -2.61 0.98
C TYR A 31 -6.86 -1.23 1.02
N TYR A 32 -7.56 -0.20 1.47
CA TYR A 32 -6.98 1.13 1.66
C TYR A 32 -5.83 1.09 2.68
N LYS A 33 -6.03 0.44 3.83
CA LYS A 33 -4.97 0.25 4.84
C LYS A 33 -3.78 -0.54 4.32
N ALA A 34 -4.02 -1.59 3.53
CA ALA A 34 -2.95 -2.35 2.89
C ALA A 34 -2.11 -1.46 1.96
N ALA A 35 -2.75 -0.59 1.19
CA ALA A 35 -2.08 0.37 0.32
C ALA A 35 -1.27 1.40 1.13
N GLU A 36 -1.84 1.96 2.20
CA GLU A 36 -1.12 2.89 3.09
C GLU A 36 0.15 2.25 3.66
N GLU A 37 0.05 1.05 4.21
CA GLU A 37 1.21 0.35 4.77
C GLU A 37 2.26 0.03 3.69
N ALA A 38 1.83 -0.38 2.50
CA ALA A 38 2.75 -0.61 1.38
C ALA A 38 3.52 0.67 0.98
N ILE A 39 2.85 1.83 0.93
CA ILE A 39 3.51 3.12 0.68
C ILE A 39 4.51 3.46 1.79
N LYS A 40 4.14 3.27 3.07
CA LYS A 40 5.04 3.52 4.20
C LYS A 40 6.30 2.65 4.13
N ILE A 41 6.13 1.36 3.83
CA ILE A 41 7.23 0.41 3.66
C ILE A 41 8.14 0.85 2.51
N LEU A 42 7.59 1.11 1.33
CA LEU A 42 8.36 1.56 0.17
C LEU A 42 9.11 2.85 0.45
N SER A 43 8.46 3.81 1.10
CA SER A 43 9.06 5.09 1.49
C SER A 43 10.26 4.88 2.41
N SER A 44 10.13 4.03 3.43
CA SER A 44 11.23 3.71 4.36
C SER A 44 12.40 2.96 3.72
N ILE A 45 12.17 2.36 2.54
CA ILE A 45 13.18 1.61 1.80
C ILE A 45 13.92 2.49 0.80
N ILE A 46 13.17 3.30 0.04
CA ILE A 46 13.63 3.95 -1.18
C ILE A 46 13.98 5.41 -0.96
N LEU A 47 13.20 6.14 -0.16
CA LEU A 47 13.40 7.58 0.00
C LEU A 47 14.59 7.84 0.94
N GLU A 48 15.34 8.92 0.66
CA GLU A 48 16.48 9.34 1.49
C GLU A 48 16.02 10.09 2.74
N LYS A 49 16.85 10.06 3.80
CA LYS A 49 16.56 10.64 5.13
C LYS A 49 16.10 12.11 5.10
N ASN A 50 16.56 12.91 4.15
CA ASN A 50 16.26 14.35 4.10
C ASN A 50 14.83 14.66 3.65
N ILE A 51 14.24 13.82 2.79
CA ILE A 51 12.80 13.86 2.43
C ILE A 51 11.97 13.22 3.55
N ILE A 52 12.62 12.31 4.25
CA ILE A 52 12.08 11.42 5.26
C ILE A 52 11.79 12.11 6.60
N ASP A 53 12.45 13.20 6.99
CA ASP A 53 12.22 13.77 8.32
C ASP A 53 10.76 14.26 8.52
N GLU A 54 10.08 14.71 7.46
CA GLU A 54 8.63 14.96 7.50
C GLU A 54 7.80 13.67 7.52
N VAL A 55 8.29 12.62 6.88
CA VAL A 55 7.57 11.35 6.61
C VAL A 55 7.74 10.31 7.75
N LEU A 56 8.91 10.28 8.40
CA LEU A 56 9.30 9.33 9.47
C LEU A 56 9.08 9.85 10.88
N ASN A 57 8.67 11.11 11.07
CA ASN A 57 8.21 11.61 12.38
C ASN A 57 6.97 10.88 12.93
N LYS A 58 6.59 9.74 12.34
CA LYS A 58 5.53 8.79 12.70
C LYS A 58 4.12 9.37 12.67
N ASN A 59 3.96 10.66 12.39
CA ASN A 59 2.68 11.33 12.26
C ASN A 59 2.15 11.25 10.82
N TRP A 60 2.05 10.02 10.29
CA TRP A 60 1.52 9.78 8.95
C TRP A 60 0.07 10.28 8.87
N ASN A 61 -0.16 11.30 8.04
CA ASN A 61 -1.48 11.77 7.65
C ASN A 61 -1.62 11.65 6.12
N THR A 62 -2.82 11.87 5.61
CA THR A 62 -3.10 11.75 4.17
C THR A 62 -2.22 12.67 3.31
N GLU A 63 -1.87 13.86 3.79
CA GLU A 63 -0.98 14.77 3.06
C GLU A 63 0.43 14.19 2.90
N ILE A 64 0.99 13.66 3.98
CA ILE A 64 2.32 13.02 3.99
C ILE A 64 2.32 11.78 3.10
N ILE A 65 1.26 10.97 3.14
CA ILE A 65 1.12 9.80 2.25
C ILE A 65 1.08 10.24 0.79
N ASN A 66 0.31 11.30 0.45
CA ASN A 66 0.24 11.82 -0.91
C ASN A 66 1.61 12.33 -1.41
N LYS A 67 2.37 13.04 -0.56
CA LYS A 67 3.75 13.47 -0.86
C LYS A 67 4.63 12.25 -1.14
N ALA A 68 4.59 11.24 -0.27
CA ALA A 68 5.36 10.01 -0.43
C ALA A 68 4.99 9.24 -1.71
N VAL A 69 3.70 9.15 -2.04
CA VAL A 69 3.19 8.55 -3.30
C VAL A 69 3.77 9.29 -4.50
N PHE A 70 3.77 10.63 -4.48
CA PHE A 70 4.33 11.44 -5.56
C PHE A 70 5.82 11.16 -5.75
N GLU A 71 6.62 11.24 -4.67
CA GLU A 71 8.07 10.97 -4.73
C GLU A 71 8.37 9.55 -5.20
N LEU A 72 7.68 8.55 -4.65
CA LEU A 72 7.81 7.16 -5.09
C LEU A 72 7.45 6.99 -6.57
N SER A 73 6.50 7.75 -7.09
CA SER A 73 6.11 7.69 -8.49
C SER A 73 7.18 8.24 -9.44
N LEU A 74 7.99 9.20 -8.99
CA LEU A 74 9.14 9.70 -9.75
C LEU A 74 10.22 8.62 -9.91
N ILE A 75 10.31 7.69 -8.96
CA ILE A 75 11.34 6.65 -8.90
C ILE A 75 10.84 5.32 -9.52
N LEU A 76 9.63 4.89 -9.15
CA LEU A 76 9.06 3.60 -9.53
C LEU A 76 8.12 3.69 -10.73
N GLY A 77 7.69 4.89 -11.09
CA GLY A 77 6.78 5.18 -12.20
C GLY A 77 5.35 5.50 -11.76
N LYS A 78 4.57 6.04 -12.72
CA LYS A 78 3.20 6.54 -12.52
C LYS A 78 2.21 5.55 -11.92
N TRP A 79 2.47 4.24 -12.05
CA TRP A 79 1.59 3.20 -11.52
C TRP A 79 1.44 3.26 -9.98
N ILE A 80 2.38 3.91 -9.28
CA ILE A 80 2.25 4.19 -7.84
C ILE A 80 1.08 5.13 -7.57
N VAL A 81 0.97 6.23 -8.33
CA VAL A 81 -0.16 7.17 -8.24
C VAL A 81 -1.46 6.48 -8.65
N GLU A 82 -1.44 5.67 -9.71
CA GLU A 82 -2.62 4.91 -10.16
C GLU A 82 -3.10 3.91 -9.09
N SER A 83 -2.16 3.25 -8.39
CA SER A 83 -2.48 2.31 -7.31
C SER A 83 -3.01 3.01 -6.06
N TRP A 84 -2.40 4.14 -5.68
CA TRP A 84 -2.91 4.96 -4.59
C TRP A 84 -4.29 5.56 -4.90
N GLY A 85 -4.49 6.08 -6.11
CA GLY A 85 -5.80 6.57 -6.57
C GLY A 85 -6.86 5.47 -6.54
N SER A 86 -6.47 4.22 -6.82
CA SER A 86 -7.37 3.07 -6.67
C SER A 86 -7.76 2.83 -5.21
N ALA A 87 -6.79 2.93 -4.29
CA ALA A 87 -7.05 2.81 -2.85
C ALA A 87 -8.01 3.90 -2.35
N VAL A 88 -7.78 5.16 -2.75
CA VAL A 88 -8.65 6.28 -2.39
C VAL A 88 -10.07 6.08 -2.94
N ALA A 89 -10.20 5.62 -4.19
CA ALA A 89 -11.51 5.35 -4.77
C ALA A 89 -12.30 4.29 -3.99
N LEU A 90 -11.65 3.23 -3.49
CA LEU A 90 -12.30 2.18 -2.71
C LEU A 90 -13.05 2.71 -1.48
N VAL A 91 -12.59 3.82 -0.87
CA VAL A 91 -13.18 4.40 0.35
C VAL A 91 -13.95 5.70 0.14
N THR A 92 -13.85 6.31 -1.05
CA THR A 92 -14.50 7.62 -1.33
C THR A 92 -15.71 7.53 -2.23
N VAL A 93 -15.87 6.44 -3.00
CA VAL A 93 -17.00 6.25 -3.90
C VAL A 93 -17.69 4.92 -3.64
N SER A 94 -18.99 4.84 -3.93
CA SER A 94 -19.73 3.59 -3.88
C SER A 94 -19.39 2.73 -5.09
N LEU A 95 -18.81 1.55 -4.84
CA LEU A 95 -18.39 0.60 -5.86
C LEU A 95 -19.14 -0.73 -5.68
N ASP A 96 -19.50 -1.36 -6.79
CA ASP A 96 -20.00 -2.73 -6.77
C ASP A 96 -18.85 -3.75 -6.56
N PRO A 97 -19.15 -5.00 -6.18
CA PRO A 97 -18.12 -6.01 -5.92
C PRO A 97 -17.18 -6.30 -7.12
N GLN A 98 -17.65 -6.16 -8.37
CA GLN A 98 -16.82 -6.37 -9.54
C GLN A 98 -15.83 -5.21 -9.72
N GLN A 99 -16.29 -3.98 -9.51
CA GLN A 99 -15.43 -2.80 -9.49
C GLN A 99 -14.38 -2.92 -8.38
N VAL A 100 -14.77 -3.29 -7.15
CA VAL A 100 -13.83 -3.49 -6.03
C VAL A 100 -12.73 -4.50 -6.39
N LYS A 101 -13.09 -5.64 -7.01
CA LYS A 101 -12.12 -6.64 -7.47
C LYS A 101 -11.10 -6.07 -8.47
N LYS A 102 -11.54 -5.19 -9.37
CA LYS A 102 -10.65 -4.55 -10.35
C LYS A 102 -9.68 -3.57 -9.69
N TYR A 103 -10.17 -2.75 -8.76
CA TYR A 103 -9.34 -1.77 -8.05
C TYR A 103 -8.34 -2.46 -7.11
N ARG A 104 -8.74 -3.59 -6.52
CA ARG A 104 -7.89 -4.46 -5.71
C ARG A 104 -6.62 -4.91 -6.44
N GLU A 105 -6.67 -5.17 -7.75
CA GLU A 105 -5.50 -5.64 -8.51
C GLU A 105 -4.30 -4.68 -8.38
N ASN A 106 -4.58 -3.37 -8.36
CA ASN A 106 -3.54 -2.37 -8.16
C ASN A 106 -2.96 -2.40 -6.75
N ILE A 107 -3.79 -2.71 -5.74
CA ILE A 107 -3.36 -2.83 -4.34
C ILE A 107 -2.47 -4.07 -4.17
N VAL A 108 -2.86 -5.20 -4.75
CA VAL A 108 -2.06 -6.43 -4.74
C VAL A 108 -0.68 -6.18 -5.32
N LYS A 109 -0.60 -5.52 -6.48
CA LYS A 109 0.68 -5.17 -7.10
C LYS A 109 1.53 -4.28 -6.19
N LEU A 110 0.93 -3.28 -5.57
CA LEU A 110 1.62 -2.37 -4.65
C LEU A 110 2.20 -3.11 -3.44
N VAL A 111 1.41 -4.00 -2.82
CA VAL A 111 1.82 -4.83 -1.68
C VAL A 111 2.95 -5.80 -2.08
N GLN A 112 2.83 -6.48 -3.23
CA GLN A 112 3.87 -7.38 -3.74
C GLN A 112 5.22 -6.68 -3.89
N VAL A 113 5.25 -5.50 -4.52
CA VAL A 113 6.49 -4.73 -4.70
C VAL A 113 7.06 -4.25 -3.36
N ALA A 114 6.21 -3.85 -2.42
CA ALA A 114 6.63 -3.48 -1.07
C ALA A 114 7.32 -4.67 -0.35
N ASN A 115 6.70 -5.85 -0.41
CA ASN A 115 7.23 -7.06 0.21
C ASN A 115 8.54 -7.52 -0.42
N GLU A 116 8.62 -7.53 -1.75
CA GLU A 116 9.85 -7.92 -2.46
C GLU A 116 11.02 -7.05 -2.03
N ARG A 117 10.82 -5.72 -1.99
CA ARG A 117 11.87 -4.78 -1.59
C ARG A 117 12.20 -4.88 -0.11
N PHE A 118 11.21 -5.09 0.75
CA PHE A 118 11.42 -5.27 2.18
C PHE A 118 12.28 -6.51 2.47
N ASN A 119 11.91 -7.66 1.87
CA ASN A 119 12.64 -8.90 2.05
C ASN A 119 14.07 -8.82 1.46
N ARG A 120 14.27 -8.16 0.30
CA ARG A 120 15.62 -7.91 -0.24
C ARG A 120 16.48 -7.09 0.72
N LYS A 121 15.95 -5.99 1.27
CA LYS A 121 16.68 -5.13 2.22
C LYS A 121 17.06 -5.88 3.51
N ILE A 122 16.26 -6.86 3.94
CA ILE A 122 16.59 -7.72 5.09
C ILE A 122 17.71 -8.70 4.75
N ILE A 123 17.64 -9.35 3.59
CA ILE A 123 18.67 -10.30 3.13
C ILE A 123 20.03 -9.60 2.96
N GLU A 124 20.07 -8.40 2.41
CA GLU A 124 21.31 -7.61 2.23
C GLU A 124 21.94 -7.14 3.55
N ARG A 125 21.18 -7.19 4.66
CA ARG A 125 21.64 -6.75 5.99
C ARG A 125 22.00 -7.90 6.94
N GLY A 126 21.67 -9.14 6.60
CA GLY A 126 21.97 -10.34 7.38
C GLY A 126 23.23 -11.03 6.88
#